data_AF-A0A245ZCY3-F1
#
_entry.id   AF-A0A245ZCY3-F1
#
_cell.length_a   1.000
_cell.length_b   1.000
_cell.length_c   1.000
_cell.angle_alpha   90.00
_cell.angle_beta   90.00
_cell.angle_gamma   90.00
#
_symmetry.space_group_name_H-M   'P 1'
#
loop_
_entity.id
_entity.type
_entity.pdbx_description
1 polymer ?
#
loop_
_entity_poly.entity_id
_entity_poly.type
_entity_poly.pdbx_seq_one_letter_code
_entity_poly.pdbx_strand_id
1 'polypeptide(L)'
;MMGAAPRTGKAVQAPTIVSVIRMTGLATAAEMLGQEQLAEGLGIKDRSLRTKLTATRGVSDQDLIAAALALEATAARMLEHAGKLRTEAGL
;
A
#
# COMPACT_ATOMS: atom_id res chain seq x y z
N MET A 1 -25.15 -16.93 36.01
CA MET A 1 -23.95 -17.42 35.32
C MET A 1 -24.08 -17.06 33.84
N MET A 2 -23.40 -16.00 33.39
CA MET A 2 -23.51 -15.51 32.01
C MET A 2 -22.41 -16.16 31.17
N GLY A 3 -22.79 -16.98 30.18
CA GLY A 3 -21.87 -17.72 29.31
C GLY A 3 -21.10 -16.79 28.36
N ALA A 4 -19.80 -17.00 28.25
CA ALA A 4 -18.92 -16.30 27.33
C ALA A 4 -19.15 -16.76 25.89
N ALA A 5 -19.37 -15.81 24.97
CA ALA A 5 -19.48 -16.07 23.54
C ALA A 5 -18.13 -16.54 22.95
N PRO A 6 -18.09 -17.51 22.02
CA PRO A 6 -16.85 -17.97 21.42
C PRO A 6 -16.25 -16.88 20.52
N ARG A 7 -14.98 -16.55 20.77
CA ARG A 7 -14.18 -15.64 19.95
C ARG A 7 -14.06 -16.22 18.54
N THR A 8 -14.47 -15.42 17.55
CA THR A 8 -14.31 -15.68 16.12
C THR A 8 -12.90 -16.13 15.77
N GLY A 9 -12.80 -17.26 15.09
CA GLY A 9 -11.55 -17.87 14.66
C GLY A 9 -10.73 -16.92 13.78
N LYS A 10 -9.46 -16.77 14.13
CA LYS A 10 -8.47 -16.01 13.36
C LYS A 10 -8.32 -16.68 12.00
N ALA A 11 -8.67 -15.99 10.92
CA ALA A 11 -8.45 -16.49 9.56
C ALA A 11 -6.98 -16.95 9.44
N VAL A 12 -6.79 -18.21 9.05
CA VAL A 12 -5.48 -18.79 8.81
C VAL A 12 -4.84 -18.01 7.67
N GLN A 13 -3.84 -17.19 7.99
CA GLN A 13 -3.08 -16.44 7.00
C GLN A 13 -2.27 -17.47 6.19
N ALA A 14 -2.61 -17.63 4.91
CA ALA A 14 -1.85 -18.45 3.99
C ALA A 14 -0.38 -17.98 3.96
N PRO A 15 0.60 -18.89 3.80
CA PRO A 15 2.01 -18.52 3.81
C PRO A 15 2.31 -17.58 2.63
N THR A 16 2.51 -16.29 2.93
CA THR A 16 2.88 -15.29 1.94
C THR A 16 4.29 -15.58 1.43
N ILE A 17 4.48 -15.64 0.12
CA ILE A 17 5.81 -15.83 -0.49
C ILE A 17 6.68 -14.61 -0.15
N VAL A 18 7.81 -14.84 0.51
CA VAL A 18 8.86 -13.83 0.67
C VAL A 18 9.59 -13.71 -0.66
N SER A 19 9.22 -12.70 -1.44
CA SER A 19 9.85 -12.38 -2.73
C SER A 19 10.48 -11.00 -2.65
N VAL A 20 11.78 -10.94 -2.94
CA VAL A 20 12.56 -9.70 -2.97
C VAL A 20 11.94 -8.71 -3.95
N ILE A 21 11.51 -9.16 -5.14
CA ILE A 21 10.91 -8.27 -6.16
C ILE A 21 9.65 -7.59 -5.62
N ARG A 22 8.79 -8.33 -4.93
CA ARG A 22 7.53 -7.79 -4.37
C ARG A 22 7.82 -6.76 -3.29
N MET A 23 8.84 -7.01 -2.47
CA MET A 23 9.29 -6.08 -1.43
C MET A 23 9.92 -4.82 -2.01
N THR A 24 10.83 -4.97 -2.98
CA THR A 24 11.48 -3.85 -3.66
C THR A 24 10.46 -2.98 -4.37
N GLY A 25 9.48 -3.57 -5.07
CA GLY A 25 8.39 -2.81 -5.69
C GLY A 25 7.60 -1.98 -4.68
N LEU A 26 7.28 -2.56 -3.52
CA LEU A 26 6.57 -1.84 -2.45
C LEU A 26 7.45 -0.75 -1.80
N ALA A 27 8.75 -1.01 -1.64
CA ALA A 27 9.70 -0.04 -1.12
C ALA A 27 9.84 1.17 -2.06
N THR A 28 9.97 0.94 -3.37
CA THR A 28 10.00 2.01 -4.37
C THR A 28 8.68 2.79 -4.40
N ALA A 29 7.53 2.13 -4.27
CA ALA A 29 6.25 2.83 -4.14
C ALA A 29 6.22 3.75 -2.89
N ALA A 30 6.83 3.30 -1.79
CA ALA A 30 6.94 4.10 -0.57
C ALA A 30 7.87 5.31 -0.73
N GLU A 31 8.93 5.19 -1.52
CA GLU A 31 9.82 6.30 -1.87
C GLU A 31 9.13 7.33 -2.77
N MET A 32 8.29 6.88 -3.72
CA MET A 32 7.57 7.76 -4.64
C MET A 32 6.40 8.49 -3.98
N LEU A 33 5.61 7.79 -3.15
CA LEU A 33 4.39 8.34 -2.53
C LEU A 33 4.64 8.94 -1.14
N GLY A 34 5.68 8.49 -0.45
CA GLY A 34 5.82 8.63 1.00
C GLY A 34 5.13 7.48 1.76
N GLN A 35 5.64 7.19 2.96
CA GLN A 35 5.16 6.04 3.76
C GLN A 35 3.69 6.17 4.18
N GLU A 36 3.26 7.37 4.57
CA GLU A 36 1.88 7.62 5.05
C GLU A 36 0.87 7.42 3.92
N GLN A 37 1.12 8.00 2.74
CA GLN A 37 0.21 7.89 1.59
C GLN A 37 0.13 6.47 1.05
N LEU A 38 1.23 5.71 1.09
CA LEU A 38 1.20 4.30 0.73
C LEU A 38 0.43 3.47 1.78
N ALA A 39 0.61 3.74 3.08
CA ALA A 39 -0.11 3.03 4.14
C ALA A 39 -1.63 3.26 4.04
N GLU A 40 -2.04 4.50 3.75
CA GLU A 40 -3.42 4.87 3.47
C GLU A 40 -3.97 4.09 2.26
N GLY A 41 -3.25 4.09 1.13
CA GLY A 41 -3.65 3.34 -0.07
C GLY A 41 -3.78 1.83 0.15
N LEU A 42 -3.00 1.28 1.07
CA LEU A 42 -3.04 -0.13 1.47
C LEU A 42 -4.13 -0.44 2.52
N GLY A 43 -4.80 0.57 3.08
CA GLY A 43 -5.76 0.40 4.18
C GLY A 43 -5.13 -0.13 5.47
N ILE A 44 -3.83 0.14 5.69
CA ILE A 44 -3.07 -0.32 6.86
C ILE A 44 -2.49 0.85 7.65
N LYS A 45 -2.08 0.58 8.89
CA LYS A 45 -1.31 1.55 9.69
C LYS A 45 0.19 1.51 9.30
N ASP A 46 0.91 2.61 9.43
CA ASP A 46 2.35 2.72 9.08
C ASP A 46 3.23 1.65 9.72
N ARG A 47 2.93 1.27 10.97
CA ARG A 47 3.65 0.19 11.67
C ARG A 47 3.49 -1.16 10.95
N SER A 48 2.33 -1.41 10.35
CA SER A 48 2.08 -2.59 9.53
C SER A 48 2.80 -2.51 8.19
N LEU A 49 2.96 -1.31 7.61
CA LEU A 49 3.77 -1.10 6.41
C LEU A 49 5.24 -1.43 6.65
N ARG A 50 5.86 -0.93 7.73
CA ARG A 50 7.24 -1.30 8.10
C ARG A 50 7.43 -2.81 8.22
N THR A 51 6.46 -3.51 8.80
CA THR A 51 6.52 -4.97 8.98
C THR A 51 6.44 -5.73 7.64
N LYS A 52 5.73 -5.18 6.63
CA LYS A 52 5.69 -5.72 5.27
C LYS A 52 7.00 -5.46 4.51
N LEU A 53 7.59 -4.29 4.72
CA LEU A 53 8.89 -3.92 4.13
C LEU A 53 10.07 -4.68 4.73
N THR A 54 9.97 -5.21 5.96
CA THR A 54 11.04 -6.00 6.60
C THR A 54 10.92 -7.51 6.39
N ALA A 55 10.18 -7.97 5.36
CA ALA A 55 9.98 -9.38 4.99
C ALA A 55 9.30 -10.29 6.04
N THR A 56 8.93 -9.80 7.23
CA THR A 56 8.54 -10.67 8.35
C THR A 56 7.19 -11.37 8.14
N ARG A 57 6.33 -10.85 7.25
CA ARG A 57 5.03 -11.45 6.88
C ARG A 57 4.81 -11.66 5.38
N GLY A 58 5.80 -11.33 4.54
CA GLY A 58 5.68 -11.29 3.07
C GLY A 58 4.69 -10.22 2.55
N VAL A 59 4.69 -10.00 1.24
CA VAL A 59 3.86 -9.00 0.54
C VAL A 59 2.79 -9.73 -0.26
N SER A 60 1.51 -9.47 -0.01
CA SER A 60 0.39 -10.14 -0.69
C SER A 60 0.10 -9.54 -2.08
N ASP A 61 -0.69 -10.23 -2.91
CA ASP A 61 -1.06 -9.69 -4.24
C ASP A 61 -1.92 -8.44 -4.10
N GLN A 62 -2.79 -8.43 -3.09
CA GLN A 62 -3.61 -7.27 -2.74
C GLN A 62 -2.76 -6.05 -2.39
N ASP A 63 -1.62 -6.24 -1.71
CA ASP A 63 -0.70 -5.14 -1.39
C ASP A 63 -0.10 -4.53 -2.66
N LEU A 64 0.28 -5.37 -3.63
CA LEU A 64 0.85 -4.88 -4.89
C LEU A 64 -0.19 -4.13 -5.71
N ILE A 65 -1.40 -4.67 -5.81
CA ILE A 65 -2.51 -4.04 -6.53
C ILE A 65 -2.87 -2.70 -5.90
N ALA A 66 -3.01 -2.64 -4.57
CA ALA A 66 -3.30 -1.41 -3.86
C ALA A 66 -2.19 -0.36 -4.01
N ALA A 67 -0.91 -0.77 -3.94
CA ALA A 67 0.21 0.14 -4.21
C ALA A 67 0.19 0.68 -5.65
N ALA A 68 -0.11 -0.16 -6.63
CA ALA A 68 -0.24 0.26 -8.03
C ALA A 68 -1.36 1.29 -8.22
N LEU A 69 -2.54 1.04 -7.65
CA LEU A 69 -3.68 1.98 -7.70
C LEU A 69 -3.34 3.32 -7.04
N ALA A 70 -2.62 3.31 -5.92
CA ALA A 70 -2.17 4.53 -5.26
C ALA A 70 -1.19 5.33 -6.13
N LEU A 71 -0.25 4.65 -6.81
CA LEU A 71 0.66 5.28 -7.77
C LEU A 71 -0.09 5.89 -8.95
N GLU A 72 -1.06 5.17 -9.53
CA GLU A 72 -1.89 5.65 -10.64
C GLU A 72 -2.70 6.90 -10.24
N ALA A 73 -3.32 6.89 -9.06
CA ALA A 73 -4.07 8.04 -8.54
C ALA A 73 -3.16 9.27 -8.33
N THR A 74 -1.96 9.06 -7.81
CA THR A 74 -0.98 10.15 -7.66
C THR A 74 -0.48 10.66 -9.00
N ALA A 75 -0.16 9.77 -9.96
CA ALA A 75 0.22 10.16 -11.30
C ALA A 75 -0.87 10.98 -12.01
N ALA A 76 -2.15 10.59 -11.87
CA ALA A 76 -3.28 11.34 -12.42
C ALA A 76 -3.34 12.76 -11.85
N ARG A 77 -3.19 12.93 -10.53
CA ARG A 77 -3.14 14.27 -9.88
C ARG A 77 -1.96 15.10 -10.37
N MET A 78 -0.79 14.50 -10.53
CA MET A 78 0.40 15.18 -11.05
C MET A 78 0.21 15.63 -12.51
N LEU A 79 -0.39 14.79 -13.35
CA LEU A 79 -0.70 15.12 -14.74
C LEU A 79 -1.75 16.23 -14.83
N GLU A 80 -2.79 16.19 -13.99
CA GLU A 80 -3.79 17.27 -13.89
C GLU A 80 -3.12 18.60 -13.52
N HIS A 81 -2.26 18.60 -12.51
CA HIS A 81 -1.55 19.81 -12.09
C HIS A 81 -0.59 20.32 -13.16
N ALA A 82 0.16 19.42 -13.81
CA ALA A 82 1.00 19.77 -14.95
C ALA A 82 0.19 20.36 -16.11
N GLY A 83 -1.03 19.85 -16.35
CA GLY A 83 -1.98 20.42 -17.31
C GLY A 83 -2.33 21.87 -16.98
N LYS A 84 -2.69 22.15 -15.72
CA LYS A 84 -2.97 23.53 -15.25
C LYS A 84 -1.77 24.46 -15.49
N LEU A 85 -0.55 24.01 -15.15
CA LEU A 85 0.66 24.81 -15.37
C LEU A 85 0.93 25.08 -16.85
N ARG A 86 0.67 24.11 -17.74
CA ARG A 86 0.79 24.31 -19.19
C ARG A 86 -0.23 25.32 -19.71
N THR A 87 -1.47 25.22 -19.25
CA THR A 87 -2.52 26.20 -19.58
C THR A 87 -2.13 27.62 -19.15
N GLU A 88 -1.61 27.79 -17.92
CA GLU A 88 -1.10 29.09 -17.44
C GLU A 88 0.11 29.59 -18.26
N ALA A 89 0.95 28.67 -18.75
CA ALA A 89 2.08 29.00 -19.62
C ALA A 89 1.68 29.25 -21.09
N GLY A 90 0.41 29.05 -21.47
CA GLY A 90 -0.07 29.18 -22.84
C GLY A 90 0.35 28.05 -23.79
N LEU A 91 0.61 26.85 -23.25
CA LEU A 91 0.94 25.61 -23.99
C LEU A 91 -0.28 24.68 -24.13
#